data_AF-A0A7X6XZI3-F1
#
_entry.id   AF-A0A7X6XZI3-F1
#
_cell.length_a   1.000
_cell.length_b   1.000
_cell.length_c   1.000
_cell.angle_alpha   90.00
_cell.angle_beta   90.00
_cell.angle_gamma   90.00
#
_symmetry.space_group_name_H-M   'P 1'
#
loop_
_entity.id
_entity.type
_entity.pdbx_description
1 polymer ?
#
loop_
_entity_poly.entity_id
_entity_poly.type
_entity_poly.pdbx_seq_one_letter_code
_entity_poly.pdbx_strand_id
1 'polypeptide(L)'
;DDDGSLGTSAERIVNGINELSECDHILIFTEIGSTIMSAELALELISDEDRDRCVMVDAPIVEGAFVAGVQSMVSDDLEEVLSEVKLTRNNKF
;
A
#
# COMPACT_ATOMS: atom_id res chain seq x y z
N ASP A 1 16.09 -5.77 9.02
CA ASP A 1 17.43 -5.24 9.35
C ASP A 1 17.36 -3.74 9.61
N ASP A 2 18.00 -3.31 10.69
CA ASP A 2 17.96 -1.94 11.23
C ASP A 2 19.17 -1.10 10.78
N ASP A 3 19.90 -1.59 9.76
CA ASP A 3 21.18 -1.02 9.29
C ASP A 3 21.02 -0.05 8.10
N GLY A 4 19.79 0.27 7.71
CA GLY A 4 19.51 1.09 6.52
C GLY A 4 19.84 0.40 5.19
N SER A 5 20.04 -0.92 5.19
CA SER A 5 20.20 -1.68 3.95
C SER A 5 18.98 -1.53 3.03
N LEU A 6 19.27 -1.47 1.73
CA LEU A 6 18.25 -1.50 0.69
C LEU A 6 17.60 -2.89 0.70
N GLY A 7 16.30 -2.93 1.00
CA GLY A 7 15.54 -4.16 1.05
C GLY A 7 14.09 -3.93 1.49
N THR A 8 13.26 -4.95 1.29
CA THR A 8 11.88 -4.98 1.80
C THR A 8 11.82 -5.93 2.99
N SER A 9 11.17 -5.52 4.07
CA SER A 9 11.06 -6.30 5.30
C SER A 9 9.60 -6.37 5.72
N ALA A 10 9.08 -7.58 5.89
CA ALA A 10 7.72 -7.80 6.37
C ALA A 10 7.49 -7.12 7.74
N GLU A 11 8.47 -7.17 8.64
CA GLU A 11 8.39 -6.49 9.94
C GLU A 11 8.20 -4.98 9.82
N ARG A 12 8.91 -4.32 8.88
CA ARG A 12 8.73 -2.88 8.63
C ARG A 12 7.33 -2.57 8.09
N ILE A 13 6.77 -3.45 7.26
CA ILE A 13 5.41 -3.29 6.72
C ILE A 13 4.38 -3.48 7.85
N VAL A 14 4.53 -4.51 8.70
CA VAL A 14 3.68 -4.73 9.87
C VAL A 14 3.67 -3.50 10.79
N ASN A 15 4.85 -2.96 11.10
CA ASN A 15 4.94 -1.76 11.94
C ASN A 15 4.24 -0.55 11.28
N GLY A 16 4.41 -0.34 9.98
CA GLY A 16 3.71 0.72 9.25
C GLY A 16 2.19 0.56 9.25
N ILE A 17 1.68 -0.67 9.12
CA ILE A 17 0.24 -0.96 9.24
C ILE A 17 -0.28 -0.65 10.64
N ASN A 18 0.48 -0.99 11.67
CA ASN A 18 0.12 -0.71 13.06
C ASN A 18 0.11 0.79 13.38
N GLU A 19 0.99 1.58 12.77
CA GLU A 19 1.00 3.05 12.89
C GLU A 19 -0.24 3.70 12.25
N LEU A 20 -0.89 3.01 11.31
CA LEU A 20 -2.09 3.44 10.61
C LEU A 20 -3.38 2.83 11.20
N SER A 21 -3.37 2.48 12.49
CA SER A 21 -4.48 1.75 13.15
C SER A 21 -5.84 2.44 13.05
N GLU A 22 -5.85 3.76 12.92
CA GLU A 22 -7.06 4.59 12.85
C GLU A 22 -7.58 4.81 11.42
N CYS A 23 -6.88 4.28 10.39
CA CYS A 23 -7.31 4.41 9.00
C CYS A 23 -8.31 3.33 8.62
N ASP A 24 -9.40 3.71 7.93
CA ASP A 24 -10.41 2.76 7.42
C ASP A 24 -9.85 1.83 6.35
N HIS A 25 -8.90 2.33 5.54
CA HIS A 25 -8.26 1.60 4.46
C HIS A 25 -6.76 1.92 4.40
N ILE A 26 -5.94 0.90 4.10
CA ILE A 26 -4.48 1.02 3.95
C ILE A 26 -4.08 0.51 2.58
N LEU A 27 -3.53 1.40 1.74
CA LEU A 27 -3.05 1.05 0.40
C LEU A 27 -1.58 0.67 0.43
N ILE A 28 -1.27 -0.58 0.07
CA ILE A 28 0.10 -1.12 0.02
C ILE A 28 0.56 -1.17 -1.43
N PHE A 29 1.39 -0.21 -1.83
CA PHE A 29 1.94 -0.15 -3.18
C PHE A 29 3.09 -1.13 -3.35
N THR A 30 3.02 -1.97 -4.38
CA THR A 30 4.05 -2.94 -4.71
C THR A 30 4.38 -2.89 -6.19
N GLU A 31 5.67 -2.99 -6.54
CA GLU A 31 6.11 -3.04 -7.94
C GLU A 31 6.17 -4.49 -8.43
N ILE A 32 7.23 -5.24 -8.11
CA ILE A 32 7.44 -6.61 -8.59
C ILE A 32 8.33 -7.38 -7.61
N GLY A 33 8.14 -8.70 -7.51
CA GLY A 33 9.12 -9.62 -6.91
C GLY A 33 9.12 -9.59 -5.38
N SER A 34 10.27 -9.27 -4.77
CA SER A 34 10.45 -9.36 -3.30
C SER A 34 9.54 -8.42 -2.50
N THR A 35 9.03 -7.35 -3.12
CA THR A 35 8.09 -6.44 -2.47
C THR A 35 6.72 -7.08 -2.23
N ILE A 36 6.24 -7.88 -3.20
CA ILE A 36 4.96 -8.59 -3.09
C ILE A 36 5.06 -9.65 -2.01
N MET A 37 6.10 -10.50 -2.05
CA MET A 37 6.29 -11.55 -1.05
C MET A 37 6.39 -11.00 0.38
N SER A 38 7.08 -9.86 0.55
CA SER A 38 7.20 -9.22 1.86
C SER A 38 5.87 -8.64 2.34
N ALA A 39 5.06 -8.09 1.44
CA ALA A 39 3.72 -7.59 1.76
C ALA A 39 2.77 -8.74 2.11
N GLU A 40 2.76 -9.82 1.32
CA GLU A 40 1.97 -11.03 1.61
C GLU A 40 2.33 -11.61 2.99
N LEU A 41 3.63 -11.76 3.28
CA LEU A 41 4.08 -12.22 4.60
C LEU A 41 3.65 -11.26 5.72
N ALA A 42 3.72 -9.94 5.51
CA ALA A 42 3.26 -8.98 6.51
C ALA A 42 1.76 -9.10 6.79
N LEU A 43 0.95 -9.31 5.75
CA LEU A 43 -0.50 -9.54 5.87
C LEU A 43 -0.85 -10.84 6.59
N GLU A 44 0.04 -11.84 6.60
CA GLU A 44 -0.12 -13.07 7.39
C GLU A 44 0.23 -12.90 8.88
N LEU A 45 0.93 -11.82 9.25
CA LEU A 45 1.44 -11.58 10.61
C LEU A 45 0.56 -10.62 11.43
N ILE A 46 -0.42 -9.97 10.81
CA ILE A 46 -1.36 -9.03 11.44
C ILE A 46 -2.71 -9.70 11.75
N SER A 47 -3.59 -8.99 12.46
CA SER A 47 -4.94 -9.49 12.74
C SER A 47 -5.80 -9.54 11.47
N ASP A 48 -6.84 -10.39 11.45
CA ASP A 48 -7.79 -10.43 10.33
C ASP A 48 -8.49 -9.07 10.10
N GLU A 49 -8.75 -8.33 11.17
CA GLU A 49 -9.34 -6.98 11.11
C GLU A 49 -8.39 -5.98 10.40
N ASP A 50 -7.11 -5.99 10.76
CA ASP A 50 -6.10 -5.14 10.10
C ASP A 50 -5.85 -5.59 8.66
N ARG A 51 -5.99 -6.89 8.38
CA ARG A 51 -5.83 -7.47 7.05
C ARG A 51 -6.97 -7.06 6.11
N ASP A 52 -8.20 -7.05 6.60
CA ASP A 52 -9.39 -6.71 5.82
C ASP A 52 -9.41 -5.24 5.35
N ARG A 53 -8.72 -4.34 6.06
CA ARG A 53 -8.53 -2.94 5.63
C ARG A 53 -7.36 -2.73 4.67
N CYS A 54 -6.48 -3.71 4.49
CA CYS A 54 -5.31 -3.57 3.63
C CYS A 54 -5.63 -3.96 2.17
N VAL A 55 -5.23 -3.11 1.23
CA VAL A 55 -5.37 -3.37 -0.20
C VAL A 55 -4.01 -3.31 -0.88
N MET A 56 -3.62 -4.40 -1.53
CA MET A 56 -2.44 -4.42 -2.39
C MET A 56 -2.74 -3.70 -3.71
N VAL A 57 -1.90 -2.72 -4.04
CA VAL A 57 -2.06 -1.88 -5.22
C VAL A 57 -0.91 -2.12 -6.20
N ASP A 58 -1.28 -2.59 -7.39
CA ASP A 58 -0.41 -2.69 -8.57
C ASP A 58 -0.52 -1.41 -9.40
N ALA A 59 0.34 -0.44 -9.08
CA ALA A 59 0.49 0.84 -9.77
C ALA A 59 1.92 1.36 -9.58
N PRO A 60 2.43 2.23 -10.48
CA PRO A 60 3.72 2.90 -10.27
C PRO A 60 3.76 3.57 -8.89
N ILE A 61 4.76 3.26 -8.06
CA ILE A 61 4.78 3.69 -6.65
C ILE A 61 4.66 5.21 -6.53
N VAL A 62 5.37 5.98 -7.36
CA VAL A 62 5.42 7.45 -7.22
C VAL A 62 4.09 8.07 -7.65
N GLU A 63 3.67 7.82 -8.88
CA GLU A 63 2.46 8.39 -9.46
C GLU A 63 1.21 7.86 -8.75
N GLY A 64 1.17 6.56 -8.47
CA GLY A 64 0.07 5.88 -7.79
C GLY A 64 -0.12 6.38 -6.36
N ALA A 65 0.95 6.46 -5.56
CA ALA A 65 0.84 6.96 -4.19
C ALA A 65 0.47 8.45 -4.16
N PHE A 66 0.97 9.25 -5.10
CA PHE A 66 0.59 10.66 -5.22
C PHE A 66 -0.90 10.80 -5.55
N VAL A 67 -1.40 10.08 -6.56
CA VAL A 67 -2.82 10.12 -6.94
C VAL A 67 -3.71 9.61 -5.82
N ALA A 68 -3.33 8.52 -5.13
CA ALA A 68 -4.07 8.04 -3.97
C ALA A 68 -4.16 9.11 -2.87
N GLY A 69 -3.04 9.72 -2.50
CA GLY A 69 -3.01 10.74 -1.47
C GLY A 69 -3.87 11.97 -1.81
N VAL A 70 -3.91 12.36 -3.10
CA VAL A 70 -4.78 13.45 -3.56
C VAL A 70 -6.25 13.04 -3.57
N GLN A 71 -6.57 11.86 -4.12
CA GLN A 71 -7.95 11.42 -4.28
C GLN A 71 -8.62 11.11 -2.92
N SER A 72 -7.86 10.61 -1.94
CA SER A 72 -8.33 10.44 -0.56
C SER A 72 -8.66 11.75 0.17
N MET A 73 -8.27 12.93 -0.37
CA MET A 73 -8.74 14.22 0.15
C MET A 73 -10.07 14.66 -0.45
N VAL A 74 -10.51 14.00 -1.53
CA VAL A 74 -11.70 14.35 -2.32
C VAL A 74 -12.83 13.37 -2.05
N SER A 75 -12.51 12.09 -1.85
CA SER A 75 -13.47 11.01 -1.65
C SER A 75 -12.97 10.02 -0.59
N ASP A 76 -13.86 9.63 0.31
CA ASP A 76 -13.66 8.53 1.25
C ASP A 76 -14.02 7.16 0.63
N ASP A 77 -14.53 7.13 -0.62
CA ASP A 77 -14.85 5.90 -1.33
C ASP A 77 -13.57 5.25 -1.88
N LEU A 78 -13.21 4.10 -1.29
CA LEU A 78 -12.07 3.30 -1.70
C LEU A 78 -12.10 2.90 -3.18
N GLU A 79 -13.26 2.55 -3.73
CA GLU A 79 -13.36 2.14 -5.13
C GLU A 79 -13.06 3.32 -6.07
N GLU A 80 -13.52 4.52 -5.71
CA GLU A 80 -13.22 5.74 -6.44
C GLU A 80 -11.72 6.05 -6.41
N VAL A 81 -11.09 6.00 -5.22
CA VAL A 81 -9.63 6.17 -5.06
C VAL A 81 -8.86 5.16 -5.91
N LEU A 82 -9.21 3.88 -5.83
CA LEU A 82 -8.55 2.83 -6.60
C LEU A 82 -8.77 2.97 -8.11
N SER A 83 -9.92 3.51 -8.53
CA SER A 83 -10.20 3.75 -9.96
C SER A 83 -9.27 4.79 -10.56
N GLU A 84 -9.00 5.89 -9.85
CA GLU A 84 -8.06 6.94 -10.27
C GLU A 84 -6.62 6.44 -10.24
N VAL A 85 -6.23 5.72 -9.18
CA VAL A 85 -4.89 5.12 -9.09
C VAL A 85 -4.61 4.18 -10.26
N LYS A 86 -5.59 3.37 -10.71
CA LYS A 86 -5.43 2.47 -11.87
C LYS A 86 -5.09 3.21 -13.17
N LEU A 87 -5.50 4.47 -13.33
CA LEU A 87 -5.22 5.26 -14.53
C LEU A 87 -3.73 5.61 -14.65
N THR A 88 -3.02 5.71 -13.52
CA THR A 88 -1.58 6.07 -13.49
C THR A 88 -0.69 5.10 -14.26
N ARG A 89 -1.07 3.81 -14.31
CA ARG A 89 -0.31 2.77 -15.02
C ARG A 89 -0.30 2.93 -16.55
N ASN A 90 -1.33 3.57 -17.11
CA ASN A 90 -1.43 3.82 -18.56
C ASN A 90 -0.84 5.17 -18.97
N ASN A 91 -0.62 6.06 -18.01
CA ASN A 91 -0.07 7.38 -18.25
C ASN A 91 1.46 7.27 -18.24
N LYS A 92 2.05 7.10 -19.43
CA LYS A 92 3.47 7.36 -19.62
C LYS A 92 3.69 8.87 -19.58
N PHE A 93 4.23 9.37 -18.47
CA PHE A 93 4.99 10.61 -18.52
C PHE A 93 6.26 10.42 -19.38
#